data_AF-A0AAD8ABR3-F1
#
_entry.id   AF-A0AAD8ABR3-F1
#
_cell.length_a   1.000
_cell.length_b   1.000
_cell.length_c   1.000
_cell.angle_alpha   90.00
_cell.angle_beta   90.00
_cell.angle_gamma   90.00
#
_symmetry.space_group_name_H-M   'P 1'
#
loop_
_entity.id
_entity.type
_entity.pdbx_description
1 polymer ?
#
loop_
_entity_poly.entity_id
_entity_poly.type
_entity_poly.pdbx_seq_one_letter_code
_entity_poly.pdbx_strand_id
1 'polypeptide(L)'
;MPVPSGGDVANTLKYFSQMLLNVLRDVPSSPIEMLKSLEKDSVRLGLYPNLDYKGLYNAIVQLTDVVPLIQYGLNAFGQAILQCLGCLLPFLDRDMIDTLPYLTASLMAVFPSSLHQDIVNSLCFYILPFTITRRDDEEQENYASQSVAAIIMMVFQYSEDPAHHCQLLECLMTNKMNVVKDLLCVIAYGTSGARASAAKLLFYYWPTFNPNLFDRRVVLQKFTNLVPFVCQRDMCPNAGNAEAAKVCYDHCISITFASDCPPPLYLCIECANEIHREHPNQMFFDILHPMQQVSMTCENKNCRGTTDKYAVSICFSTECASYNGNHPIRYCQQCHNIRHNNRRGGDHIVHTSLPQLWDMDAEVQTYMVEAIVRQMDRTHAQTQDVNKESAEAQVKASLLNVVIEDPIALEERQLLGRYGVWLLVGLCTPHEDTPAETLGRLLSMLFHWFDITSYTFDDQESTIERLKTEFVCSWLTDVCNSHFPVFVSCLLPHPPEYARVEVTGEWDTLVSRTSHLKDGLNRLFSLVPYEIISPDIWDFVMPHWMEAMVNDVPEKELSELRNLLSKILDPDMSPLGFDANKLYNFVAIRFKKTSAKVQEQA
;
A
#
# COMPACT_ATOMS: atom_id res chain seq x y z
N MET A 1 33.00 29.73 -16.69
CA MET A 1 32.13 30.48 -15.75
C MET A 1 31.97 29.61 -14.51
N PRO A 2 31.98 30.17 -13.28
CA PRO A 2 31.62 29.38 -12.10
C PRO A 2 30.20 28.84 -12.30
N VAL A 3 29.98 27.59 -11.92
CA VAL A 3 28.65 26.96 -11.97
C VAL A 3 27.74 27.74 -11.01
N PRO A 4 26.51 28.14 -11.40
CA PRO A 4 25.63 28.90 -10.52
C PRO A 4 25.37 28.12 -9.23
N SER A 5 25.43 28.81 -8.08
CA SER A 5 25.16 28.17 -6.79
C SER A 5 23.66 27.98 -6.60
N GLY A 6 23.26 26.98 -5.81
CA GLY A 6 21.85 26.77 -5.46
C GLY A 6 21.23 28.01 -4.79
N GLY A 7 22.03 28.82 -4.09
CA GLY A 7 21.59 30.08 -3.49
C GLY A 7 21.23 31.16 -4.53
N ASP A 8 21.99 31.27 -5.61
CA ASP A 8 21.72 32.26 -6.67
C ASP A 8 20.40 31.95 -7.39
N VAL A 9 20.18 30.65 -7.68
CA VAL A 9 18.94 30.19 -8.28
C VAL A 9 17.77 30.34 -7.31
N ALA A 10 17.97 30.01 -6.02
CA ALA A 10 16.97 30.21 -4.98
C ALA A 10 16.51 31.67 -4.88
N ASN A 11 17.42 32.64 -4.91
CA ASN A 11 17.08 34.06 -4.88
C ASN A 11 16.24 34.48 -6.08
N THR A 12 16.53 33.93 -7.26
CA THR A 12 15.75 34.16 -8.48
C THR A 12 14.33 33.59 -8.35
N LEU A 13 14.20 32.37 -7.84
CA LEU A 13 12.89 31.73 -7.59
C LEU A 13 12.09 32.46 -6.52
N LYS A 14 12.73 32.96 -5.46
CA LYS A 14 12.10 33.79 -4.43
C LYS A 14 11.59 35.11 -5.00
N TYR A 15 12.34 35.73 -5.91
CA TYR A 15 11.87 36.92 -6.62
C TYR A 15 10.59 36.64 -7.42
N PHE A 16 10.53 35.54 -8.16
CA PHE A 16 9.31 35.12 -8.86
C PHE A 16 8.16 34.81 -7.90
N SER A 17 8.43 34.13 -6.79
CA SER A 17 7.43 33.85 -5.75
C SER A 17 6.83 35.15 -5.20
N GLN A 18 7.67 36.13 -4.88
CA GLN A 18 7.23 37.45 -4.41
C GLN A 18 6.45 38.24 -5.48
N MET A 19 6.84 38.14 -6.75
CA MET A 19 6.06 38.71 -7.85
C MET A 19 4.66 38.09 -7.94
N LEU A 20 4.55 36.76 -7.84
CA LEU A 20 3.27 36.04 -7.86
C LEU A 20 2.38 36.44 -6.68
N LEU A 21 2.94 36.54 -5.47
CA LEU A 21 2.21 36.99 -4.28
C LEU A 21 1.72 38.43 -4.42
N ASN A 22 2.53 39.33 -4.97
CA ASN A 22 2.11 40.71 -5.23
C ASN A 22 0.98 40.79 -6.26
N VAL A 23 1.04 40.01 -7.34
CA VAL A 23 -0.07 39.91 -8.31
C VAL A 23 -1.33 39.40 -7.63
N LEU A 24 -1.19 38.37 -6.78
CA LEU A 24 -2.33 37.77 -6.08
C LEU A 24 -2.99 38.74 -5.09
N ARG A 25 -2.21 39.61 -4.43
CA ARG A 25 -2.70 40.63 -3.48
C ARG A 25 -3.74 41.57 -4.10
N ASP A 26 -3.59 41.90 -5.37
CA ASP A 26 -4.45 42.86 -6.06
C ASP A 26 -5.74 42.20 -6.61
N VAL A 27 -5.93 40.89 -6.40
CA VAL A 27 -7.10 40.15 -6.87
C VAL A 27 -8.25 40.24 -5.85
N PRO A 28 -9.45 40.75 -6.24
CA PRO A 28 -10.55 41.00 -5.32
C PRO A 28 -11.37 39.76 -4.93
N SER A 29 -11.28 38.67 -5.71
CA SER A 29 -11.98 37.38 -5.47
C SER A 29 -11.03 36.38 -4.80
N SER A 30 -11.54 35.34 -4.12
CA SER A 30 -10.71 34.25 -3.54
C SER A 30 -10.39 33.17 -4.58
N PRO A 31 -9.23 33.19 -5.26
CA PRO A 31 -8.96 32.28 -6.37
C PRO A 31 -8.62 30.87 -5.88
N ILE A 32 -8.23 30.75 -4.61
CA ILE A 32 -7.90 29.48 -3.96
C ILE A 32 -9.16 28.64 -3.71
N GLU A 33 -10.26 29.28 -3.35
CA GLU A 33 -11.55 28.59 -3.27
C GLU A 33 -12.04 28.18 -4.65
N MET A 34 -11.76 28.98 -5.68
CA MET A 34 -12.08 28.66 -7.07
C MET A 34 -11.27 27.47 -7.60
N LEU A 35 -10.05 27.21 -7.08
CA LEU A 35 -9.26 26.03 -7.45
C LEU A 35 -10.00 24.70 -7.22
N LYS A 36 -10.95 24.63 -6.29
CA LYS A 36 -11.68 23.39 -6.00
C LYS A 36 -12.71 23.00 -7.07
N SER A 37 -13.02 23.90 -8.01
CA SER A 37 -14.09 23.70 -9.00
C SER A 37 -13.58 23.95 -10.42
N LEU A 38 -13.69 22.93 -11.29
CA LEU A 38 -13.24 23.01 -12.69
C LEU A 38 -14.00 24.08 -13.49
N GLU A 39 -15.31 24.21 -13.28
CA GLU A 39 -16.15 25.22 -13.94
C GLU A 39 -15.62 26.65 -13.74
N LYS A 40 -14.98 26.91 -12.60
CA LYS A 40 -14.47 28.24 -12.21
C LYS A 40 -13.07 28.53 -12.75
N ASP A 41 -12.40 27.59 -13.42
CA ASP A 41 -11.04 27.78 -13.93
C ASP A 41 -10.96 28.94 -14.93
N SER A 42 -11.93 29.05 -15.86
CA SER A 42 -11.95 30.13 -16.85
C SER A 42 -12.06 31.51 -16.21
N VAL A 43 -12.92 31.63 -15.18
CA VAL A 43 -13.09 32.86 -14.40
C VAL A 43 -11.84 33.14 -13.57
N ARG A 44 -11.25 32.11 -12.94
CA ARG A 44 -10.02 32.23 -12.12
C ARG A 44 -8.88 32.79 -12.95
N LEU A 45 -8.61 32.18 -14.11
CA LEU A 45 -7.52 32.59 -14.99
C LEU A 45 -7.75 34.00 -15.56
N GLY A 46 -9.01 34.42 -15.74
CA GLY A 46 -9.37 35.78 -16.15
C GLY A 46 -9.11 36.87 -15.09
N LEU A 47 -8.78 36.51 -13.84
CA LEU A 47 -8.45 37.47 -12.78
C LEU A 47 -7.01 37.99 -12.85
N TYR A 48 -6.14 37.30 -13.59
CA TYR A 48 -4.71 37.55 -13.58
C TYR A 48 -4.23 38.30 -14.83
N PRO A 49 -3.12 39.05 -14.73
CA PRO A 49 -2.48 39.61 -15.93
C PRO A 49 -1.99 38.49 -16.85
N ASN A 50 -1.95 38.77 -18.15
CA ASN A 50 -1.50 37.79 -19.16
C ASN A 50 0.03 37.66 -19.16
N LEU A 51 0.57 36.91 -18.21
CA LEU A 51 1.99 36.57 -18.07
C LEU A 51 2.23 35.09 -18.43
N ASP A 52 3.49 34.73 -18.70
CA ASP A 52 3.87 33.36 -19.07
C ASP A 52 4.07 32.44 -17.85
N TYR A 53 2.97 32.17 -17.12
CA TYR A 53 2.96 31.27 -15.97
C TYR A 53 3.34 29.83 -16.34
N LYS A 54 2.94 29.38 -17.54
CA LYS A 54 3.28 28.07 -18.09
C LYS A 54 4.77 27.93 -18.34
N GLY A 55 5.41 28.96 -18.90
CA GLY A 55 6.86 29.02 -19.07
C GLY A 55 7.60 28.89 -17.76
N LEU A 56 7.13 29.59 -16.71
CA LEU A 56 7.71 29.47 -15.36
C LEU A 56 7.55 28.06 -14.78
N TYR A 57 6.35 27.45 -14.89
CA TYR A 57 6.13 26.06 -14.45
C TYR A 57 7.09 25.08 -15.14
N ASN A 58 7.18 25.15 -16.48
CA ASN A 58 8.06 24.29 -17.26
C ASN A 58 9.54 24.52 -16.93
N ALA A 59 9.94 25.76 -16.65
CA ALA A 59 11.28 26.06 -16.19
C ALA A 59 11.57 25.42 -14.83
N ILE A 60 10.62 25.44 -13.88
CA ILE A 60 10.78 24.76 -12.59
C ILE A 60 10.90 23.25 -12.78
N VAL A 61 10.10 22.64 -13.65
CA VAL A 61 10.22 21.21 -14.00
C VAL A 61 11.61 20.92 -14.56
N GLN A 62 12.12 21.71 -15.50
CA GLN A 62 13.48 21.50 -16.03
C GLN A 62 14.57 21.73 -14.97
N LEU A 63 14.31 22.58 -13.98
CA LEU A 63 15.23 22.82 -12.87
C LEU A 63 15.34 21.62 -11.92
N THR A 64 14.36 20.69 -11.91
CA THR A 64 14.48 19.46 -11.10
C THR A 64 15.53 18.52 -11.67
N ASP A 65 15.70 18.49 -12.99
CA ASP A 65 16.67 17.62 -13.66
C ASP A 65 18.13 18.03 -13.41
N VAL A 66 18.36 19.30 -13.06
CA VAL A 66 19.70 19.83 -12.77
C VAL A 66 20.08 19.76 -11.28
N VAL A 67 19.17 19.31 -10.41
CA VAL A 67 19.43 19.14 -8.97
C VAL A 67 20.74 18.38 -8.68
N PRO A 68 21.05 17.24 -9.35
CA PRO A 68 22.29 16.51 -9.09
C PRO A 68 23.57 17.29 -9.41
N LEU A 69 23.46 18.38 -10.18
CA LEU A 69 24.58 19.24 -10.56
C LEU A 69 24.86 20.35 -9.54
N ILE A 70 23.96 20.59 -8.59
CA ILE A 70 24.06 21.66 -7.59
C ILE A 70 24.92 21.19 -6.40
N GLN A 71 26.13 21.74 -6.30
CA GLN A 71 27.09 21.35 -5.25
C GLN A 71 26.88 22.08 -3.92
N TYR A 72 26.34 23.31 -3.94
CA TYR A 72 26.19 24.16 -2.74
C TYR A 72 24.82 24.83 -2.72
N GLY A 73 24.23 24.97 -1.52
CA GLY A 73 22.96 25.69 -1.32
C GLY A 73 21.71 24.89 -1.68
N LEU A 74 21.79 23.55 -1.71
CA LEU A 74 20.71 22.67 -2.15
C LEU A 74 19.42 22.81 -1.31
N ASN A 75 19.52 22.98 0.00
CA ASN A 75 18.35 23.20 0.87
C ASN A 75 17.60 24.50 0.52
N ALA A 76 18.32 25.61 0.35
CA ALA A 76 17.71 26.88 -0.01
C ALA A 76 17.07 26.84 -1.40
N PHE A 77 17.70 26.12 -2.34
CA PHE A 77 17.16 25.88 -3.67
C PHE A 77 15.87 25.06 -3.63
N GLY A 78 15.86 23.93 -2.91
CA GLY A 78 14.67 23.08 -2.80
C GLY A 78 13.51 23.79 -2.10
N GLN A 79 13.77 24.52 -1.02
CA GLN A 79 12.74 25.35 -0.36
C GLN A 79 12.17 26.42 -1.30
N ALA A 80 13.02 27.07 -2.10
CA ALA A 80 12.56 28.06 -3.07
C ALA A 80 11.74 27.43 -4.21
N ILE A 81 12.06 26.21 -4.66
CA ILE A 81 11.22 25.46 -5.61
C ILE A 81 9.85 25.17 -5.01
N LEU A 82 9.78 24.61 -3.80
CA LEU A 82 8.51 24.27 -3.14
C LEU A 82 7.65 25.51 -2.90
N GLN A 83 8.25 26.60 -2.45
CA GLN A 83 7.59 27.90 -2.28
C GLN A 83 7.04 28.41 -3.62
N CYS A 84 7.84 28.36 -4.68
CA CYS A 84 7.44 28.84 -6.00
C CYS A 84 6.29 28.00 -6.58
N LEU A 85 6.34 26.67 -6.45
CA LEU A 85 5.26 25.78 -6.87
C LEU A 85 3.95 26.07 -6.12
N GLY A 86 4.01 26.29 -4.80
CA GLY A 86 2.84 26.68 -4.00
C GLY A 86 2.26 28.03 -4.41
N CYS A 87 3.11 29.04 -4.64
CA CYS A 87 2.69 30.37 -5.10
C CYS A 87 2.12 30.34 -6.53
N LEU A 88 2.60 29.43 -7.37
CA LEU A 88 2.21 29.32 -8.77
C LEU A 88 0.86 28.61 -8.95
N LEU A 89 0.48 27.71 -8.04
CA LEU A 89 -0.74 26.89 -8.11
C LEU A 89 -2.01 27.67 -8.54
N PRO A 90 -2.36 28.85 -7.99
CA PRO A 90 -3.55 29.59 -8.41
C PRO A 90 -3.55 30.02 -9.88
N PHE A 91 -2.37 30.19 -10.48
CA PHE A 91 -2.16 30.71 -11.83
C PHE A 91 -2.08 29.61 -12.91
N LEU A 92 -2.03 28.35 -12.51
CA LEU A 92 -1.88 27.21 -13.43
C LEU A 92 -3.19 26.87 -14.13
N ASP A 93 -3.09 26.26 -15.31
CA ASP A 93 -4.23 25.65 -16.01
C ASP A 93 -4.50 24.22 -15.52
N ARG A 94 -5.55 23.58 -16.03
CA ARG A 94 -5.99 22.23 -15.62
C ARG A 94 -4.87 21.19 -15.72
N ASP A 95 -4.18 21.11 -16.85
CA ASP A 95 -3.16 20.08 -17.11
C ASP A 95 -1.98 20.19 -16.13
N MET A 96 -1.57 21.42 -15.84
CA MET A 96 -0.48 21.68 -14.90
C MET A 96 -0.90 21.45 -13.44
N ILE A 97 -2.12 21.82 -13.06
CA ILE A 97 -2.67 21.55 -11.72
C ILE A 97 -2.74 20.05 -11.46
N ASP A 98 -3.19 19.28 -12.45
CA ASP A 98 -3.39 17.84 -12.29
C ASP A 98 -2.06 17.06 -12.15
N THR A 99 -0.98 17.56 -12.74
CA THR A 99 0.36 16.93 -12.68
C THR A 99 1.21 17.39 -11.49
N LEU A 100 0.88 18.54 -10.90
CA LEU A 100 1.62 19.15 -9.80
C LEU A 100 1.83 18.24 -8.57
N PRO A 101 0.83 17.48 -8.08
CA PRO A 101 1.02 16.62 -6.90
C PRO A 101 2.09 15.55 -7.13
N TYR A 102 2.05 14.90 -8.30
CA TYR A 102 3.05 13.89 -8.66
C TYR A 102 4.43 14.52 -8.85
N LEU A 103 4.53 15.69 -9.49
CA LEU A 103 5.78 16.43 -9.62
C LEU A 103 6.39 16.71 -8.24
N THR A 104 5.61 17.27 -7.31
CA THR A 104 6.09 17.59 -5.97
C THR A 104 6.51 16.33 -5.19
N ALA A 105 5.76 15.23 -5.31
CA ALA A 105 6.16 13.96 -4.70
C ALA A 105 7.46 13.41 -5.30
N SER A 106 7.66 13.57 -6.62
CA SER A 106 8.88 13.11 -7.29
C SER A 106 10.14 13.85 -6.85
N LEU A 107 10.00 15.06 -6.30
CA LEU A 107 11.12 15.82 -5.74
C LEU A 107 11.81 15.08 -4.58
N MET A 108 11.11 14.18 -3.88
CA MET A 108 11.73 13.35 -2.83
C MET A 108 12.82 12.43 -3.38
N ALA A 109 12.76 12.06 -4.66
CA ALA A 109 13.77 11.23 -5.29
C ALA A 109 15.09 11.97 -5.57
N VAL A 110 15.05 13.30 -5.60
CA VAL A 110 16.18 14.13 -6.07
C VAL A 110 16.72 15.05 -4.98
N PHE A 111 15.88 15.47 -4.02
CA PHE A 111 16.30 16.28 -2.88
C PHE A 111 16.78 15.43 -1.69
N PRO A 112 17.64 16.00 -0.82
CA PRO A 112 18.10 15.33 0.39
C PRO A 112 16.99 15.17 1.42
N SER A 113 17.17 14.20 2.33
CA SER A 113 16.22 13.89 3.43
C SER A 113 15.89 15.07 4.33
N SER A 114 16.77 16.07 4.43
CA SER A 114 16.51 17.31 5.18
C SER A 114 15.34 18.13 4.62
N LEU A 115 14.94 17.93 3.35
CA LEU A 115 13.80 18.59 2.73
C LEU A 115 12.53 17.72 2.68
N HIS A 116 12.58 16.45 3.11
CA HIS A 116 11.44 15.54 2.98
C HIS A 116 10.20 16.06 3.73
N GLN A 117 10.38 16.60 4.93
CA GLN A 117 9.28 17.20 5.70
C GLN A 117 8.68 18.42 4.99
N ASP A 118 9.51 19.26 4.35
CA ASP A 118 9.05 20.42 3.56
C ASP A 118 8.24 19.97 2.33
N ILE A 119 8.66 18.90 1.66
CA ILE A 119 7.94 18.32 0.52
C ILE A 119 6.59 17.76 0.95
N VAL A 120 6.55 16.99 2.04
CA VAL A 120 5.30 16.42 2.57
C VAL A 120 4.37 17.54 3.05
N ASN A 121 4.88 18.59 3.69
CA ASN A 121 4.09 19.77 4.05
C ASN A 121 3.52 20.47 2.81
N SER A 122 4.34 20.65 1.76
CA SER A 122 3.91 21.22 0.48
C SER A 122 2.75 20.41 -0.12
N LEU A 123 2.88 19.09 -0.17
CA LEU A 123 1.83 18.18 -0.63
C LEU A 123 0.56 18.30 0.22
N CYS A 124 0.69 18.16 1.53
CA CYS A 124 -0.47 17.95 2.42
C CYS A 124 -1.26 19.22 2.72
N PHE A 125 -0.62 20.39 2.72
CA PHE A 125 -1.25 21.65 3.09
C PHE A 125 -1.52 22.56 1.89
N TYR A 126 -0.67 22.54 0.85
CA TYR A 126 -0.77 23.51 -0.24
C TYR A 126 -1.27 22.95 -1.55
N ILE A 127 -1.03 21.67 -1.82
CA ILE A 127 -1.28 21.10 -3.16
C ILE A 127 -2.47 20.15 -3.12
N LEU A 128 -2.36 19.01 -2.43
CA LEU A 128 -3.37 17.94 -2.46
C LEU A 128 -4.79 18.44 -2.14
N PRO A 129 -5.04 19.25 -1.08
CA PRO A 129 -6.40 19.68 -0.74
C PRO A 129 -7.13 20.45 -1.85
N PHE A 130 -6.38 21.02 -2.80
CA PHE A 130 -6.91 21.81 -3.92
C PHE A 130 -6.84 21.09 -5.26
N THR A 131 -6.09 19.99 -5.38
CA THR A 131 -5.93 19.25 -6.63
C THR A 131 -6.78 17.99 -6.69
N ILE A 132 -6.80 17.16 -5.64
CA ILE A 132 -7.52 15.86 -5.66
C ILE A 132 -9.03 16.00 -5.45
N THR A 133 -9.47 17.16 -4.94
CA THR A 133 -10.89 17.45 -4.66
C THR A 133 -11.63 18.00 -5.88
N ARG A 134 -10.90 18.28 -6.98
CA ARG A 134 -11.46 18.81 -8.23
C ARG A 134 -12.21 17.69 -8.96
N ARG A 135 -13.52 17.88 -9.16
CA ARG A 135 -14.41 16.98 -9.90
C ARG A 135 -14.89 17.65 -11.18
N ASP A 136 -15.08 16.84 -12.23
CA ASP A 136 -15.73 17.24 -13.49
C ASP A 136 -17.26 17.20 -13.36
N ASP A 137 -17.97 17.75 -14.35
CA ASP A 137 -19.44 17.86 -14.36
C ASP A 137 -20.12 16.47 -14.32
N GLU A 138 -19.39 15.43 -14.73
CA GLU A 138 -19.80 14.01 -14.67
C GLU A 138 -19.36 13.29 -13.38
N GLU A 139 -18.87 14.01 -12.37
CA GLU A 139 -18.30 13.48 -11.12
C GLU A 139 -17.09 12.53 -11.30
N GLN A 140 -16.47 12.52 -12.48
CA GLN A 140 -15.30 11.68 -12.75
C GLN A 140 -14.05 12.16 -11.98
N GLU A 141 -13.22 11.21 -11.54
CA GLU A 141 -11.95 11.50 -10.89
C GLU A 141 -10.96 12.13 -11.87
N ASN A 142 -10.34 13.25 -11.48
CA ASN A 142 -9.28 13.89 -12.27
C ASN A 142 -7.95 13.12 -12.20
N TYR A 143 -7.00 13.49 -13.05
CA TYR A 143 -5.69 12.83 -13.09
C TYR A 143 -4.91 12.96 -11.77
N ALA A 144 -5.07 14.06 -11.03
CA ALA A 144 -4.51 14.19 -9.68
C ALA A 144 -5.06 13.12 -8.72
N SER A 145 -6.36 12.84 -8.75
CA SER A 145 -6.98 11.76 -7.96
C SER A 145 -6.53 10.38 -8.41
N GLN A 146 -6.40 10.15 -9.72
CA GLN A 146 -5.98 8.86 -10.29
C GLN A 146 -4.49 8.56 -10.02
N SER A 147 -3.65 9.60 -9.90
CA SER A 147 -2.22 9.46 -9.62
C SER A 147 -1.87 9.29 -8.13
N VAL A 148 -2.87 9.23 -7.23
CA VAL A 148 -2.66 9.07 -5.79
C VAL A 148 -1.83 7.84 -5.45
N ALA A 149 -2.08 6.69 -6.08
CA ALA A 149 -1.26 5.49 -5.86
C ALA A 149 0.23 5.73 -6.18
N ALA A 150 0.53 6.45 -7.27
CA ALA A 150 1.90 6.80 -7.64
C ALA A 150 2.52 7.80 -6.66
N ILE A 151 1.76 8.77 -6.16
CA ILE A 151 2.21 9.73 -5.13
C ILE A 151 2.57 8.98 -3.84
N ILE A 152 1.72 8.06 -3.39
CA ILE A 152 1.98 7.19 -2.23
C ILE A 152 3.27 6.39 -2.46
N MET A 153 3.42 5.76 -3.64
CA MET A 153 4.63 5.00 -3.98
C MET A 153 5.89 5.86 -3.88
N MET A 154 5.89 7.08 -4.44
CA MET A 154 7.06 7.97 -4.40
C MET A 154 7.43 8.32 -2.96
N VAL A 155 6.46 8.77 -2.16
CA VAL A 155 6.76 9.15 -0.77
C VAL A 155 7.22 7.94 0.05
N PHE A 156 6.57 6.79 -0.08
CA PHE A 156 6.91 5.60 0.72
C PHE A 156 8.20 4.91 0.27
N GLN A 157 8.64 5.15 -0.96
CA GLN A 157 9.90 4.61 -1.47
C GLN A 157 11.10 5.44 -1.04
N TYR A 158 10.98 6.77 -1.00
CA TYR A 158 12.11 7.68 -0.76
C TYR A 158 12.16 8.24 0.66
N SER A 159 11.07 8.20 1.42
CA SER A 159 11.07 8.51 2.85
C SER A 159 11.22 7.26 3.70
N GLU A 160 12.18 7.28 4.62
CA GLU A 160 12.29 6.24 5.66
C GLU A 160 11.48 6.57 6.92
N ASP A 161 11.05 7.82 7.08
CA ASP A 161 10.32 8.27 8.27
C ASP A 161 8.83 7.91 8.17
N PRO A 162 8.31 7.06 9.08
CA PRO A 162 6.89 6.73 9.12
C PRO A 162 5.97 7.93 9.39
N ALA A 163 6.47 9.00 10.01
CA ALA A 163 5.69 10.22 10.25
C ALA A 163 5.27 10.87 8.92
N HIS A 164 6.17 10.93 7.94
CA HIS A 164 5.84 11.40 6.59
C HIS A 164 4.76 10.55 5.93
N HIS A 165 4.83 9.22 6.11
CA HIS A 165 3.85 8.29 5.54
C HIS A 165 2.46 8.49 6.15
N CYS A 166 2.39 8.64 7.48
CA CYS A 166 1.15 8.91 8.19
C CYS A 166 0.56 10.27 7.78
N GLN A 167 1.36 11.33 7.75
CA GLN A 167 0.91 12.67 7.39
C GLN A 167 0.31 12.71 5.96
N LEU A 168 1.00 12.09 4.98
CA LEU A 168 0.47 11.98 3.63
C LEU A 168 -0.85 11.20 3.61
N LEU A 169 -0.89 10.04 4.24
CA LEU A 169 -2.05 9.17 4.18
C LEU A 169 -3.26 9.80 4.87
N GLU A 170 -3.10 10.45 6.02
CA GLU A 170 -4.17 11.18 6.70
C GLU A 170 -4.66 12.39 5.88
N CYS A 171 -3.76 13.10 5.19
CA CYS A 171 -4.15 14.15 4.25
C CYS A 171 -5.02 13.57 3.11
N LEU A 172 -4.60 12.46 2.50
CA LEU A 172 -5.36 11.81 1.44
C LEU A 172 -6.71 11.30 1.97
N MET A 173 -6.75 10.66 3.14
CA MET A 173 -7.98 10.19 3.77
C MET A 173 -8.93 11.33 4.15
N THR A 174 -8.41 12.55 4.35
CA THR A 174 -9.22 13.76 4.57
C THR A 174 -9.87 14.27 3.30
N ASN A 175 -9.28 14.02 2.12
CA ASN A 175 -9.67 14.67 0.87
C ASN A 175 -10.24 13.70 -0.20
N LYS A 176 -10.03 12.38 -0.06
CA LYS A 176 -10.49 11.34 -1.00
C LYS A 176 -11.16 10.18 -0.24
N MET A 177 -12.27 9.64 -0.76
CA MET A 177 -13.04 8.57 -0.10
C MET A 177 -12.42 7.17 -0.26
N ASN A 178 -11.89 6.84 -1.44
CA ASN A 178 -11.44 5.47 -1.76
C ASN A 178 -9.92 5.29 -1.68
N VAL A 179 -9.26 5.92 -0.71
CA VAL A 179 -7.79 5.85 -0.54
C VAL A 179 -7.31 4.42 -0.32
N VAL A 180 -8.17 3.54 0.21
CA VAL A 180 -7.84 2.11 0.37
C VAL A 180 -7.53 1.42 -0.96
N LYS A 181 -8.20 1.82 -2.05
CA LYS A 181 -7.94 1.31 -3.40
C LYS A 181 -6.53 1.68 -3.84
N ASP A 182 -6.15 2.94 -3.65
CA ASP A 182 -4.80 3.42 -3.97
C ASP A 182 -3.74 2.67 -3.15
N LEU A 183 -4.02 2.43 -1.86
CA LEU A 183 -3.12 1.70 -0.98
C LEU A 183 -2.97 0.22 -1.37
N LEU A 184 -4.07 -0.45 -1.75
CA LEU A 184 -4.04 -1.81 -2.29
C LEU A 184 -3.26 -1.88 -3.61
N CYS A 185 -3.40 -0.88 -4.48
CA CYS A 185 -2.61 -0.75 -5.71
C CYS A 185 -1.10 -0.62 -5.40
N VAL A 186 -0.72 0.17 -4.39
CA VAL A 186 0.68 0.27 -3.92
C VAL A 186 1.19 -1.06 -3.38
N ILE A 187 0.36 -1.80 -2.63
CA ILE A 187 0.76 -3.10 -2.11
C ILE A 187 0.95 -4.11 -3.26
N ALA A 188 0.05 -4.12 -4.23
CA ALA A 188 0.09 -4.99 -5.39
C ALA A 188 1.29 -4.72 -6.31
N TYR A 189 1.48 -3.45 -6.73
CA TYR A 189 2.40 -3.12 -7.82
C TYR A 189 3.57 -2.22 -7.41
N GLY A 190 3.60 -1.75 -6.17
CA GLY A 190 4.68 -0.91 -5.67
C GLY A 190 6.01 -1.65 -5.52
N THR A 191 7.07 -0.86 -5.37
CA THR A 191 8.41 -1.31 -4.99
C THR A 191 8.39 -1.97 -3.59
N SER A 192 9.46 -2.70 -3.26
CA SER A 192 9.52 -3.46 -2.00
C SER A 192 9.37 -2.58 -0.76
N GLY A 193 10.06 -1.45 -0.69
CA GLY A 193 9.95 -0.48 0.42
C GLY A 193 8.56 0.15 0.51
N ALA A 194 8.02 0.61 -0.63
CA ALA A 194 6.70 1.23 -0.68
C ALA A 194 5.58 0.25 -0.27
N ARG A 195 5.64 -1.00 -0.74
CA ARG A 195 4.70 -2.07 -0.38
C ARG A 195 4.70 -2.33 1.12
N ALA A 196 5.88 -2.41 1.73
CA ALA A 196 6.00 -2.72 3.15
C ALA A 196 5.37 -1.63 4.02
N SER A 197 5.68 -0.36 3.71
CA SER A 197 5.07 0.81 4.35
C SER A 197 3.56 0.86 4.14
N ALA A 198 3.08 0.59 2.92
CA ALA A 198 1.66 0.58 2.60
C ALA A 198 0.89 -0.51 3.34
N ALA A 199 1.43 -1.72 3.42
CA ALA A 199 0.83 -2.82 4.15
C ALA A 199 0.71 -2.48 5.65
N LYS A 200 1.78 -1.95 6.27
CA LYS A 200 1.73 -1.52 7.68
C LYS A 200 0.63 -0.49 7.92
N LEU A 201 0.52 0.51 7.06
CA LEU A 201 -0.49 1.57 7.22
C LEU A 201 -1.92 1.11 6.92
N LEU A 202 -2.11 0.16 5.99
CA LEU A 202 -3.41 -0.46 5.74
C LEU A 202 -3.93 -1.10 7.04
N PHE A 203 -3.11 -1.92 7.68
CA PHE A 203 -3.48 -2.58 8.94
C PHE A 203 -3.52 -1.63 10.14
N TYR A 204 -2.83 -0.49 10.08
CA TYR A 204 -2.88 0.53 11.12
C TYR A 204 -4.19 1.32 11.11
N TYR A 205 -4.60 1.86 9.95
CA TYR A 205 -5.77 2.75 9.85
C TYR A 205 -7.09 2.01 9.60
N TRP A 206 -7.11 0.99 8.73
CA TRP A 206 -8.37 0.33 8.38
C TRP A 206 -8.85 -0.58 9.52
N PRO A 207 -10.16 -0.52 9.87
CA PRO A 207 -10.68 -1.37 10.93
C PRO A 207 -10.57 -2.85 10.58
N THR A 208 -10.26 -3.66 11.58
CA THR A 208 -9.99 -5.09 11.41
C THR A 208 -11.21 -5.85 10.91
N PHE A 209 -11.01 -6.64 9.87
CA PHE A 209 -12.06 -7.45 9.23
C PHE A 209 -12.41 -8.72 10.02
N ASN A 210 -11.51 -9.20 10.89
CA ASN A 210 -11.79 -10.28 11.84
C ASN A 210 -11.05 -10.08 13.19
N PRO A 211 -11.74 -9.64 14.26
CA PRO A 211 -11.12 -9.34 15.56
C PRO A 211 -10.35 -10.49 16.22
N ASN A 212 -10.57 -11.73 15.79
CA ASN A 212 -9.94 -12.94 16.35
C ASN A 212 -8.61 -13.29 15.66
N LEU A 213 -8.34 -12.75 14.45
CA LEU A 213 -7.10 -13.04 13.70
C LEU A 213 -5.87 -12.26 14.22
N PHE A 214 -6.09 -11.13 14.91
CA PHE A 214 -5.05 -10.14 15.14
C PHE A 214 -4.36 -10.28 16.50
N ASP A 215 -3.03 -10.40 16.49
CA ASP A 215 -2.24 -10.12 17.68
C ASP A 215 -2.21 -8.60 17.93
N ARG A 216 -2.92 -8.18 18.97
CA ARG A 216 -3.13 -6.78 19.37
C ARG A 216 -1.82 -5.99 19.55
N ARG A 217 -0.68 -6.66 19.75
CA ARG A 217 0.62 -6.01 19.99
C ARG A 217 1.44 -5.78 18.73
N VAL A 218 1.23 -6.58 17.68
CA VAL A 218 2.06 -6.57 16.45
C VAL A 218 1.67 -5.41 15.53
N VAL A 219 0.38 -5.02 15.50
CA VAL A 219 -0.15 -3.98 14.60
C VAL A 219 -0.06 -2.56 15.19
N LEU A 220 -0.08 -2.43 16.52
CA LEU A 220 -0.10 -1.13 17.21
C LEU A 220 1.31 -0.57 17.45
N GLN A 221 2.19 -0.61 16.45
CA GLN A 221 3.45 0.11 16.52
C GLN A 221 3.12 1.62 16.56
N LYS A 222 3.52 2.30 17.64
CA LYS A 222 3.26 3.73 17.78
C LYS A 222 4.17 4.49 16.81
N PHE A 223 3.58 5.24 15.87
CA PHE A 223 4.31 6.22 15.09
C PHE A 223 4.53 7.47 15.97
N THR A 224 5.63 7.51 16.73
CA THR A 224 5.81 8.47 17.83
C THR A 224 6.42 9.83 17.45
N ASN A 225 6.58 10.16 16.16
CA ASN A 225 7.39 11.31 15.74
C ASN A 225 6.67 12.28 14.78
N LEU A 226 5.34 12.36 14.80
CA LEU A 226 4.60 13.34 13.99
C LEU A 226 4.96 14.76 14.44
N VAL A 227 5.66 15.49 13.57
CA VAL A 227 5.97 16.91 13.80
C VAL A 227 4.75 17.73 13.41
N PRO A 228 4.13 18.47 14.33
CA PRO A 228 2.95 19.26 14.03
C PRO A 228 3.33 20.40 13.07
N PHE A 229 2.43 20.71 12.14
CA PHE A 229 2.57 21.90 11.31
C PHE A 229 2.38 23.14 12.19
N VAL A 230 3.28 24.12 12.09
CA VAL A 230 3.34 25.26 13.01
C VAL A 230 2.68 26.51 12.43
N CYS A 231 2.30 27.44 13.31
CA CYS A 231 1.77 28.75 12.97
C CYS A 231 2.74 29.52 12.06
N GLN A 232 2.22 30.08 10.98
CA GLN A 232 3.01 30.73 9.92
C GLN A 232 3.04 32.25 10.00
N ARG A 233 2.34 32.84 10.97
CA ARG A 233 2.34 34.30 11.13
C ARG A 233 3.75 34.79 11.47
N ASP A 234 4.25 35.76 10.70
CA ASP A 234 5.62 36.30 10.84
C ASP A 234 5.90 36.81 12.26
N MET A 235 4.89 37.42 12.90
CA MET A 235 4.97 37.98 14.25
C MET A 235 4.22 37.13 15.29
N CYS A 236 4.31 35.80 15.19
CA CYS A 236 3.72 34.90 16.19
C CYS A 236 4.51 34.97 17.53
N PRO A 237 3.86 35.22 18.68
CA PRO A 237 4.53 35.24 19.99
C PRO A 237 5.23 33.93 20.36
N ASN A 238 4.74 32.82 19.81
CA ASN A 238 5.21 31.45 20.07
C ASN A 238 5.76 30.79 18.80
N ALA A 239 6.40 31.57 17.91
CA ALA A 239 6.94 31.11 16.64
C ALA A 239 7.80 29.84 16.80
N GLY A 240 7.57 28.85 15.91
CA GLY A 240 8.27 27.56 15.92
C GLY A 240 7.75 26.51 16.91
N ASN A 241 6.96 26.91 17.93
CA ASN A 241 6.41 25.97 18.92
C ASN A 241 4.88 25.88 18.90
N ALA A 242 4.19 26.89 18.37
CA ALA A 242 2.73 26.89 18.30
C ALA A 242 2.22 26.07 17.11
N GLU A 243 1.55 24.96 17.41
CA GLU A 243 0.84 24.15 16.41
C GLU A 243 -0.28 24.93 15.72
N ALA A 244 -0.40 24.74 14.41
CA ALA A 244 -1.48 25.29 13.61
C ALA A 244 -2.77 24.51 13.87
N ALA A 245 -3.83 25.24 14.22
CA ALA A 245 -5.15 24.69 14.50
C ALA A 245 -6.25 25.29 13.61
N LYS A 246 -5.96 26.44 12.98
CA LYS A 246 -6.88 27.17 12.10
C LYS A 246 -6.25 27.47 10.76
N VAL A 247 -7.03 27.41 9.69
CA VAL A 247 -6.61 27.80 8.33
C VAL A 247 -7.50 28.92 7.79
N CYS A 248 -6.91 29.87 7.08
CA CYS A 248 -7.60 30.93 6.35
C CYS A 248 -7.27 30.82 4.85
N TYR A 249 -8.31 30.69 4.02
CA TYR A 249 -8.17 30.59 2.56
C TYR A 249 -8.14 31.94 1.85
N ASP A 250 -8.34 33.05 2.57
CA ASP A 250 -8.23 34.40 2.01
C ASP A 250 -6.75 34.74 1.77
N HIS A 251 -6.40 34.90 0.50
CA HIS A 251 -5.02 35.17 0.08
C HIS A 251 -4.53 36.54 0.53
N CYS A 252 -5.40 37.56 0.66
CA CYS A 252 -5.02 38.88 1.13
C CYS A 252 -4.57 38.83 2.60
N ILE A 253 -5.30 38.10 3.45
CA ILE A 253 -4.90 37.86 4.83
C ILE A 253 -3.58 37.07 4.88
N SER A 254 -3.46 36.02 4.06
CA SER A 254 -2.21 35.24 3.98
C SER A 254 -1.00 36.11 3.66
N ILE A 255 -1.08 36.91 2.59
CA ILE A 255 0.01 37.77 2.13
C ILE A 255 0.33 38.88 3.13
N THR A 256 -0.66 39.35 3.90
CA THR A 256 -0.49 40.42 4.89
C THR A 256 0.24 39.94 6.14
N PHE A 257 -0.04 38.71 6.60
CA PHE A 257 0.48 38.18 7.87
C PHE A 257 1.60 37.13 7.72
N ALA A 258 1.86 36.65 6.50
CA ALA A 258 2.97 35.78 6.15
C ALA A 258 3.51 36.15 4.75
N SER A 259 4.47 37.09 4.71
CA SER A 259 4.89 37.69 3.43
C SER A 259 5.65 36.76 2.49
N ASP A 260 6.23 35.68 3.02
CA ASP A 260 7.04 34.71 2.28
C ASP A 260 6.34 33.35 2.09
N CYS A 261 5.12 33.16 2.59
CA CYS A 261 4.43 31.88 2.48
C CYS A 261 3.38 31.89 1.35
N PRO A 262 3.26 30.79 0.57
CA PRO A 262 2.12 30.64 -0.31
C PRO A 262 0.83 30.54 0.52
N PRO A 263 -0.30 31.06 0.03
CA PRO A 263 -1.59 30.82 0.67
C PRO A 263 -2.04 29.35 0.46
N PRO A 264 -2.85 28.76 1.36
CA PRO A 264 -3.55 29.39 2.49
C PRO A 264 -2.69 29.59 3.75
N LEU A 265 -3.19 30.43 4.67
CA LEU A 265 -2.50 30.77 5.91
C LEU A 265 -2.87 29.84 7.06
N TYR A 266 -1.87 29.19 7.65
CA TYR A 266 -2.03 28.30 8.80
C TYR A 266 -1.63 28.98 10.12
N LEU A 267 -2.51 28.92 11.11
CA LEU A 267 -2.42 29.72 12.33
C LEU A 267 -2.69 28.89 13.59
N CYS A 268 -2.01 29.24 14.68
CA CYS A 268 -2.43 28.81 16.01
C CYS A 268 -3.73 29.54 16.42
N ILE A 269 -4.43 29.01 17.42
CA ILE A 269 -5.71 29.54 17.91
C ILE A 269 -5.59 31.02 18.33
N GLU A 270 -4.50 31.38 19.00
CA GLU A 270 -4.27 32.76 19.48
C GLU A 270 -4.15 33.75 18.31
N CYS A 271 -3.30 33.45 17.32
CA CYS A 271 -3.11 34.30 16.15
C CYS A 271 -4.37 34.39 15.30
N ALA A 272 -5.10 33.29 15.12
CA ALA A 272 -6.37 33.31 14.40
C ALA A 272 -7.41 34.22 15.08
N ASN A 273 -7.51 34.16 16.41
CA ASN A 273 -8.42 35.02 17.18
C ASN A 273 -8.03 36.50 17.11
N GLU A 274 -6.73 36.82 17.13
CA GLU A 274 -6.26 38.20 16.98
C GLU A 274 -6.60 38.77 15.61
N ILE A 275 -6.26 38.04 14.53
CA ILE A 275 -6.56 38.47 13.17
C ILE A 275 -8.07 38.58 12.96
N HIS A 276 -8.88 37.67 13.52
CA HIS A 276 -10.34 37.75 13.42
C HIS A 276 -10.92 38.99 14.13
N ARG A 277 -10.31 39.48 15.22
CA ARG A 277 -10.73 40.75 15.85
C ARG A 277 -10.46 41.96 14.96
N GLU A 278 -9.34 41.94 14.23
CA GLU A 278 -8.96 43.00 13.29
C GLU A 278 -9.75 42.90 11.96
N HIS A 279 -10.10 41.68 11.56
CA HIS A 279 -10.81 41.37 10.32
C HIS A 279 -12.04 40.46 10.58
N PRO A 280 -13.16 41.00 11.13
CA PRO A 280 -14.30 40.20 11.56
C PRO A 280 -15.05 39.46 10.43
N ASN A 281 -14.90 39.95 9.19
CA ASN A 281 -15.55 39.36 8.02
C ASN A 281 -14.82 38.11 7.49
N GLN A 282 -13.63 37.80 8.03
CA GLN A 282 -12.80 36.71 7.55
C GLN A 282 -13.12 35.39 8.26
N MET A 283 -13.15 34.32 7.46
CA MET A 283 -13.48 32.98 7.92
C MET A 283 -12.22 32.18 8.23
N PHE A 284 -12.24 31.48 9.36
CA PHE A 284 -11.18 30.59 9.81
C PHE A 284 -11.77 29.20 10.03
N PHE A 285 -11.15 28.19 9.43
CA PHE A 285 -11.61 26.81 9.49
C PHE A 285 -10.72 25.98 10.41
N ASP A 286 -11.31 25.01 11.12
CA ASP A 286 -10.56 24.05 11.93
C ASP A 286 -9.72 23.13 11.04
N ILE A 287 -8.51 22.82 11.51
CA ILE A 287 -7.61 21.82 10.92
C ILE A 287 -7.69 20.54 11.75
N LEU A 288 -7.59 19.40 11.09
CA LEU A 288 -7.49 18.11 11.77
C LEU A 288 -6.08 17.93 12.34
N HIS A 289 -6.00 17.52 13.61
CA HIS A 289 -4.75 17.11 14.21
C HIS A 289 -4.44 15.65 13.88
N PRO A 290 -3.16 15.28 13.68
CA PRO A 290 -2.77 13.92 13.33
C PRO A 290 -3.28 12.88 14.34
N MET A 291 -3.63 11.68 13.90
CA MET A 291 -4.05 10.63 14.84
C MET A 291 -2.90 10.21 15.77
N GLN A 292 -3.05 10.41 17.08
CA GLN A 292 -2.01 10.04 18.05
C GLN A 292 -1.94 8.53 18.34
N GLN A 293 -3.11 7.88 18.37
CA GLN A 293 -3.23 6.43 18.55
C GLN A 293 -4.54 5.94 17.93
N VAL A 294 -4.45 4.98 17.01
CA VAL A 294 -5.63 4.39 16.40
C VAL A 294 -6.28 3.37 17.36
N SER A 295 -7.46 3.71 17.89
CA SER A 295 -8.24 2.83 18.77
C SER A 295 -8.99 1.76 17.99
N MET A 296 -8.92 0.49 18.41
CA MET A 296 -9.73 -0.60 17.82
C MET A 296 -11.23 -0.54 18.16
N THR A 297 -11.60 0.35 19.07
CA THR A 297 -12.99 0.51 19.54
C THR A 297 -13.51 1.91 19.25
N CYS A 298 -14.83 2.06 19.24
CA CYS A 298 -15.52 3.32 19.06
C CYS A 298 -15.01 4.39 20.04
N GLU A 299 -14.59 5.53 19.50
CA GLU A 299 -14.02 6.65 20.26
C GLU A 299 -15.09 7.64 20.71
N ASN A 300 -16.34 7.44 20.29
CA ASN A 300 -17.46 8.26 20.73
C ASN A 300 -17.71 8.08 22.23
N LYS A 301 -17.45 9.13 23.01
CA LYS A 301 -17.68 9.19 24.47
C LYS A 301 -19.13 8.87 24.86
N ASN A 302 -20.10 9.13 23.98
CA ASN A 302 -21.52 8.86 24.19
C ASN A 302 -21.99 7.53 23.59
N CYS A 303 -21.08 6.63 23.23
CA CYS A 303 -21.41 5.33 22.67
C CYS A 303 -22.21 4.48 23.67
N ARG A 304 -23.43 4.06 23.28
CA ARG A 304 -24.31 3.18 24.07
C ARG A 304 -24.26 1.72 23.66
N GLY A 305 -23.39 1.35 22.70
CA GLY A 305 -23.28 -0.03 22.22
C GLY A 305 -22.82 -0.95 23.35
N THR A 306 -23.65 -1.95 23.69
CA THR A 306 -23.37 -2.90 24.78
C THR A 306 -22.58 -4.13 24.33
N THR A 307 -22.70 -4.55 23.06
CA THR A 307 -22.16 -5.83 22.57
C THR A 307 -21.09 -5.69 21.48
N ASP A 308 -21.18 -4.67 20.59
CA ASP A 308 -20.22 -4.46 19.49
C ASP A 308 -19.64 -3.05 19.50
N LYS A 309 -18.55 -2.87 20.25
CA LYS A 309 -17.83 -1.60 20.35
C LYS A 309 -16.69 -1.48 19.34
N TYR A 310 -16.45 -2.47 18.50
CA TYR A 310 -15.40 -2.42 17.49
C TYR A 310 -15.63 -1.26 16.52
N ALA A 311 -14.55 -0.54 16.20
CA ALA A 311 -14.59 0.46 15.16
C ALA A 311 -14.82 -0.22 13.80
N VAL A 312 -15.72 0.33 12.99
CA VAL A 312 -16.00 -0.13 11.61
C VAL A 312 -15.84 0.99 10.59
N SER A 313 -15.69 2.23 11.06
CA SER A 313 -15.48 3.39 10.21
C SER A 313 -14.61 4.43 10.90
N ILE A 314 -13.88 5.21 10.12
CA ILE A 314 -13.16 6.41 10.53
C ILE A 314 -13.66 7.61 9.73
N CYS A 315 -13.99 8.71 10.41
CA CYS A 315 -14.46 9.94 9.80
C CYS A 315 -13.43 11.06 9.95
N PHE A 316 -13.10 11.71 8.84
CA PHE A 316 -12.16 12.83 8.76
C PHE A 316 -12.89 14.18 8.59
N SER A 317 -14.21 14.23 8.75
CA SER A 317 -14.93 15.52 8.78
C SER A 317 -14.58 16.29 10.04
N THR A 318 -14.32 17.60 9.92
CA THR A 318 -14.08 18.51 11.04
C THR A 318 -15.26 18.55 12.02
N GLU A 319 -16.50 18.36 11.52
CA GLU A 319 -17.70 18.26 12.37
C GLU A 319 -17.63 17.06 13.31
N CYS A 320 -17.20 15.90 12.80
CA CYS A 320 -17.05 14.68 13.58
C CYS A 320 -15.81 14.74 14.48
N ALA A 321 -14.70 15.25 13.95
CA ALA A 321 -13.44 15.41 14.67
C ALA A 321 -13.54 16.36 15.86
N SER A 322 -14.45 17.35 15.82
CA SER A 322 -14.70 18.27 16.95
C SER A 322 -15.07 17.53 18.25
N TYR A 323 -15.66 16.34 18.16
CA TYR A 323 -15.99 15.51 19.33
C TYR A 323 -14.79 14.76 19.91
N ASN A 324 -13.67 14.72 19.19
CA ASN A 324 -12.42 14.05 19.57
C ASN A 324 -11.21 15.01 19.63
N GLY A 325 -11.45 16.28 19.94
CA GLY A 325 -10.38 17.27 20.04
C GLY A 325 -9.71 17.57 18.69
N ASN A 326 -10.50 17.62 17.61
CA ASN A 326 -10.05 17.82 16.23
C ASN A 326 -9.16 16.71 15.66
N HIS A 327 -9.09 15.55 16.32
CA HIS A 327 -8.54 14.33 15.71
C HIS A 327 -9.64 13.58 14.93
N PRO A 328 -9.31 12.92 13.81
CA PRO A 328 -10.22 11.98 13.15
C PRO A 328 -10.82 10.99 14.15
N ILE A 329 -12.08 10.62 13.97
CA ILE A 329 -12.83 9.84 14.97
C ILE A 329 -13.33 8.53 14.39
N ARG A 330 -13.15 7.45 15.14
CA ARG A 330 -13.63 6.12 14.80
C ARG A 330 -14.97 5.80 15.47
N TYR A 331 -15.86 5.19 14.70
CA TYR A 331 -17.20 4.81 15.16
C TYR A 331 -17.43 3.30 15.01
N CYS A 332 -18.15 2.71 15.97
CA CYS A 332 -18.81 1.42 15.77
C CYS A 332 -20.03 1.58 14.85
N GLN A 333 -20.57 0.46 14.36
CA GLN A 333 -21.67 0.46 13.40
C GLN A 333 -22.87 1.30 13.86
N GLN A 334 -23.26 1.20 15.13
CA GLN A 334 -24.38 1.97 15.67
C GLN A 334 -24.09 3.49 15.64
N CYS A 335 -22.90 3.90 16.07
CA CYS A 335 -22.52 5.32 16.07
C CYS A 335 -22.36 5.86 14.64
N HIS A 336 -21.81 5.06 13.74
CA HIS A 336 -21.70 5.38 12.33
C HIS A 336 -23.08 5.67 11.73
N ASN A 337 -24.04 4.76 11.86
CA ASN A 337 -25.40 4.94 11.31
C ASN A 337 -26.15 6.15 11.91
N ILE A 338 -25.85 6.51 13.17
CA ILE A 338 -26.45 7.68 13.83
C ILE A 338 -25.86 8.98 13.27
N ARG A 339 -24.55 9.01 13.00
CA ARG A 339 -23.82 10.22 12.57
C ARG A 339 -23.83 10.43 11.07
N HIS A 340 -23.82 9.35 10.30
CA HIS A 340 -23.82 9.34 8.85
C HIS A 340 -25.09 8.64 8.38
N ASN A 341 -26.07 9.44 7.98
CA ASN A 341 -27.34 8.99 7.41
C ASN A 341 -27.85 10.04 6.42
N ASN A 342 -28.95 9.75 5.73
CA ASN A 342 -29.51 10.64 4.70
C ASN A 342 -29.84 12.07 5.18
N ARG A 343 -29.83 12.35 6.49
CA ARG A 343 -30.07 13.69 7.06
C ARG A 343 -28.80 14.39 7.54
N ARG A 344 -27.71 13.68 7.81
CA ARG A 344 -26.48 14.22 8.43
C ARG A 344 -25.26 13.44 7.97
N GLY A 345 -24.18 14.17 7.64
CA GLY A 345 -22.89 13.57 7.30
C GLY A 345 -22.88 12.81 5.98
N GLY A 346 -23.73 13.20 5.02
CA GLY A 346 -23.72 12.63 3.66
C GLY A 346 -22.56 13.15 2.80
N ASP A 347 -22.01 14.30 3.16
CA ASP A 347 -20.85 14.97 2.55
C ASP A 347 -19.54 14.67 3.31
N HIS A 348 -19.59 13.91 4.40
CA HIS A 348 -18.42 13.56 5.19
C HIS A 348 -17.58 12.50 4.47
N ILE A 349 -16.26 12.67 4.50
CA ILE A 349 -15.33 11.65 4.02
C ILE A 349 -15.12 10.62 5.13
N VAL A 350 -15.60 9.41 4.87
CA VAL A 350 -15.59 8.29 5.80
C VAL A 350 -14.96 7.09 5.13
N HIS A 351 -14.03 6.44 5.82
CA HIS A 351 -13.43 5.18 5.39
C HIS A 351 -13.98 4.05 6.25
N THR A 352 -14.57 3.04 5.62
CA THR A 352 -15.19 1.90 6.30
C THR A 352 -14.31 0.66 6.22
N SER A 353 -14.65 -0.36 7.00
CA SER A 353 -14.11 -1.71 6.82
C SER A 353 -14.26 -2.17 5.36
N LEU A 354 -13.28 -2.93 4.88
CA LEU A 354 -13.30 -3.53 3.56
C LEU A 354 -14.43 -4.58 3.51
N PRO A 355 -15.20 -4.61 2.41
CA PRO A 355 -16.18 -5.66 2.17
C PRO A 355 -15.48 -6.98 1.84
N GLN A 356 -16.24 -8.06 1.69
CA GLN A 356 -15.68 -9.32 1.20
C GLN A 356 -15.14 -9.14 -0.23
N LEU A 357 -14.12 -9.92 -0.60
CA LEU A 357 -13.43 -9.83 -1.90
C LEU A 357 -14.40 -9.86 -3.08
N TRP A 358 -15.47 -10.65 -2.96
CA TRP A 358 -16.46 -10.87 -4.03
C TRP A 358 -17.48 -9.73 -4.17
N ASP A 359 -17.61 -8.88 -3.16
CA ASP A 359 -18.48 -7.71 -3.16
C ASP A 359 -17.75 -6.45 -3.65
N MET A 360 -16.44 -6.55 -3.91
CA MET A 360 -15.62 -5.45 -4.42
C MET A 360 -15.81 -5.26 -5.92
N ASP A 361 -15.50 -4.06 -6.43
CA ASP A 361 -15.37 -3.84 -7.87
C ASP A 361 -14.20 -4.63 -8.46
N ALA A 362 -14.26 -4.96 -9.75
CA ALA A 362 -13.28 -5.83 -10.42
C ALA A 362 -11.83 -5.31 -10.33
N GLU A 363 -11.65 -3.98 -10.31
CA GLU A 363 -10.33 -3.38 -10.21
C GLU A 363 -9.76 -3.53 -8.79
N VAL A 364 -10.53 -3.20 -7.76
CA VAL A 364 -10.13 -3.41 -6.35
C VAL A 364 -9.94 -4.90 -6.05
N GLN A 365 -10.78 -5.78 -6.61
CA GLN A 365 -10.61 -7.23 -6.50
C GLN A 365 -9.25 -7.68 -7.06
N THR A 366 -8.86 -7.15 -8.22
CA THR A 366 -7.56 -7.44 -8.85
C THR A 366 -6.41 -6.97 -7.96
N TYR A 367 -6.50 -5.74 -7.43
CA TYR A 367 -5.50 -5.20 -6.51
C TYR A 367 -5.42 -5.98 -5.21
N MET A 368 -6.54 -6.44 -4.66
CA MET A 368 -6.58 -7.23 -3.43
C MET A 368 -5.91 -8.60 -3.64
N VAL A 369 -6.25 -9.31 -4.72
CA VAL A 369 -5.65 -10.61 -5.03
C VAL A 369 -4.15 -10.47 -5.23
N GLU A 370 -3.71 -9.47 -6.00
CA GLU A 370 -2.27 -9.23 -6.22
C GLU A 370 -1.56 -8.78 -4.93
N ALA A 371 -2.22 -7.98 -4.09
CA ALA A 371 -1.69 -7.58 -2.79
C ALA A 371 -1.46 -8.80 -1.87
N ILE A 372 -2.42 -9.73 -1.80
CA ILE A 372 -2.28 -10.99 -1.04
C ILE A 372 -1.10 -11.80 -1.58
N VAL A 373 -1.05 -12.00 -2.90
CA VAL A 373 -0.01 -12.78 -3.58
C VAL A 373 1.39 -12.23 -3.27
N ARG A 374 1.57 -10.92 -3.48
CA ARG A 374 2.87 -10.24 -3.30
C ARG A 374 3.35 -10.17 -1.86
N GLN A 375 2.42 -10.17 -0.90
CA GLN A 375 2.75 -10.18 0.52
C GLN A 375 3.22 -11.57 0.99
N MET A 376 2.60 -12.64 0.50
CA MET A 376 2.96 -14.03 0.85
C MET A 376 4.28 -14.48 0.21
N ASP A 377 4.47 -14.19 -1.08
CA ASP A 377 5.66 -14.54 -1.85
C ASP A 377 6.98 -14.11 -1.17
N ARG A 378 7.01 -12.88 -0.64
CA ARG A 378 8.22 -12.27 -0.05
C ARG A 378 8.70 -12.93 1.25
N THR A 379 8.03 -13.95 1.76
CA THR A 379 8.55 -14.73 2.90
C THR A 379 9.75 -15.61 2.54
N HIS A 380 10.04 -15.79 1.25
CA HIS A 380 11.22 -16.50 0.76
C HIS A 380 12.51 -15.67 0.99
N ALA A 381 13.18 -15.90 2.12
CA ALA A 381 14.61 -15.62 2.22
C ALA A 381 15.36 -16.71 1.45
N GLN A 382 16.38 -16.31 0.68
CA GLN A 382 17.41 -17.17 0.08
C GLN A 382 18.05 -18.09 1.13
N THR A 383 17.38 -19.17 1.44
CA THR A 383 17.86 -20.19 2.37
C THR A 383 17.88 -21.49 1.58
N GLN A 384 19.03 -21.72 0.92
CA GLN A 384 19.43 -22.89 0.11
C GLN A 384 18.90 -22.81 -1.34
N ASP A 385 19.71 -22.47 -2.35
CA ASP A 385 20.82 -23.29 -2.85
C ASP A 385 22.06 -22.47 -3.21
N VAL A 386 23.08 -22.52 -2.34
CA VAL A 386 24.47 -22.48 -2.81
C VAL A 386 24.78 -23.88 -3.35
N ASN A 387 24.20 -24.21 -4.52
CA ASN A 387 24.83 -25.21 -5.37
C ASN A 387 26.17 -24.63 -5.81
N LYS A 388 27.23 -25.43 -5.71
CA LYS A 388 28.64 -25.07 -5.95
C LYS A 388 28.94 -24.41 -7.30
N GLU A 389 27.96 -24.31 -8.21
CA GLU A 389 28.08 -23.65 -9.51
C GLU A 389 27.66 -22.16 -9.48
N SER A 390 26.82 -21.72 -8.52
CA SER A 390 26.40 -20.31 -8.39
C SER A 390 27.47 -19.42 -7.75
N ALA A 391 28.43 -20.00 -7.03
CA ALA A 391 29.53 -19.27 -6.42
C ALA A 391 30.41 -18.52 -7.45
N GLU A 392 30.56 -19.04 -8.67
CA GLU A 392 31.32 -18.35 -9.72
C GLU A 392 30.57 -17.16 -10.33
N ALA A 393 29.23 -17.22 -10.38
CA ALA A 393 28.39 -16.10 -10.82
C ALA A 393 28.35 -14.99 -9.76
N GLN A 394 28.30 -15.37 -8.48
CA GLN A 394 28.30 -14.44 -7.36
C GLN A 394 29.66 -13.74 -7.18
N VAL A 395 30.78 -14.43 -7.44
CA VAL A 395 32.12 -13.81 -7.48
C VAL A 395 32.25 -12.83 -8.65
N LYS A 396 31.61 -13.10 -9.81
CA LYS A 396 31.55 -12.14 -10.93
C LYS A 396 30.64 -10.93 -10.64
N ALA A 397 29.55 -11.11 -9.90
CA ALA A 397 28.67 -10.02 -9.47
C ALA A 397 29.32 -9.13 -8.39
N SER A 398 30.08 -9.73 -7.48
CA SER A 398 30.89 -9.00 -6.47
C SER A 398 32.02 -8.16 -7.10
N LEU A 399 32.51 -8.54 -8.28
CA LEU A 399 33.45 -7.73 -9.08
C LEU A 399 32.76 -6.56 -9.80
N LEU A 400 31.43 -6.56 -9.88
CA LEU A 400 30.59 -5.53 -10.53
C LEU A 400 29.88 -4.62 -9.53
N ASN A 401 30.14 -4.73 -8.22
CA ASN A 401 29.46 -3.96 -7.16
C ASN A 401 27.91 -4.05 -7.19
N VAL A 402 27.35 -5.14 -7.73
CA VAL A 402 25.91 -5.40 -7.65
C VAL A 402 25.67 -6.45 -6.59
N VAL A 403 25.85 -6.06 -5.33
CA VAL A 403 25.25 -6.77 -4.20
C VAL A 403 23.82 -6.27 -4.11
N ILE A 404 22.86 -7.06 -4.58
CA ILE A 404 21.44 -6.81 -4.29
C ILE A 404 21.21 -7.35 -2.87
N GLU A 405 21.67 -6.60 -1.87
CA GLU A 405 21.13 -6.75 -0.52
C GLU A 405 19.66 -6.35 -0.60
N ASP A 406 18.75 -7.31 -0.43
CA ASP A 406 17.32 -7.01 -0.33
C ASP A 406 17.12 -6.22 0.98
N PRO A 407 16.71 -4.95 0.93
CA PRO A 407 16.83 -3.98 2.04
C PRO A 407 15.90 -4.26 3.22
N ILE A 408 15.08 -5.31 3.15
CA ILE A 408 14.04 -5.63 4.13
C ILE A 408 14.54 -6.68 5.13
N ALA A 409 14.41 -6.40 6.42
CA ALA A 409 14.76 -7.34 7.47
C ALA A 409 13.89 -8.61 7.43
N LEU A 410 14.41 -9.77 7.86
CA LEU A 410 13.67 -11.04 7.87
C LEU A 410 12.35 -10.94 8.66
N GLU A 411 12.36 -10.25 9.80
CA GLU A 411 11.16 -10.01 10.62
C GLU A 411 10.06 -9.25 9.86
N GLU A 412 10.46 -8.28 9.05
CA GLU A 412 9.54 -7.49 8.24
C GLU A 412 8.97 -8.31 7.08
N ARG A 413 9.78 -9.18 6.45
CA ARG A 413 9.28 -10.13 5.43
C ARG A 413 8.25 -11.09 6.01
N GLN A 414 8.52 -11.66 7.19
CA GLN A 414 7.59 -12.54 7.88
C GLN A 414 6.29 -11.81 8.24
N LEU A 415 6.37 -10.55 8.68
CA LEU A 415 5.20 -9.71 8.95
C LEU A 415 4.34 -9.49 7.70
N LEU A 416 4.96 -9.27 6.53
CA LEU A 416 4.22 -9.18 5.26
C LEU A 416 3.46 -10.47 4.94
N GLY A 417 4.09 -11.64 5.15
CA GLY A 417 3.39 -12.93 5.01
C GLY A 417 2.15 -13.04 5.90
N ARG A 418 2.24 -12.55 7.15
CA ARG A 418 1.10 -12.51 8.08
C ARG A 418 -0.02 -11.60 7.59
N TYR A 419 0.33 -10.42 7.06
CA TYR A 419 -0.63 -9.50 6.45
C TYR A 419 -1.37 -10.16 5.28
N GLY A 420 -0.67 -10.91 4.43
CA GLY A 420 -1.27 -11.63 3.31
C GLY A 420 -2.29 -12.67 3.78
N VAL A 421 -1.94 -13.45 4.82
CA VAL A 421 -2.84 -14.44 5.43
C VAL A 421 -4.06 -13.77 6.04
N TRP A 422 -3.89 -12.63 6.72
CA TRP A 422 -5.00 -11.91 7.34
C TRP A 422 -5.97 -11.33 6.30
N LEU A 423 -5.49 -10.84 5.16
CA LEU A 423 -6.35 -10.42 4.05
C LEU A 423 -7.08 -11.63 3.45
N LEU A 424 -6.37 -12.75 3.22
CA LEU A 424 -6.94 -13.96 2.65
C LEU A 424 -8.07 -14.52 3.54
N VAL A 425 -7.76 -14.87 4.79
CA VAL A 425 -8.74 -15.51 5.69
C VAL A 425 -9.83 -14.52 6.13
N GLY A 426 -9.50 -13.23 6.25
CA GLY A 426 -10.43 -12.21 6.72
C GLY A 426 -11.45 -11.76 5.67
N LEU A 427 -11.09 -11.76 4.38
CA LEU A 427 -11.88 -11.14 3.32
C LEU A 427 -12.20 -12.06 2.13
N CYS A 428 -11.57 -13.23 2.02
CA CYS A 428 -11.72 -14.13 0.88
C CYS A 428 -12.48 -15.40 1.28
N THR A 429 -13.69 -15.29 1.82
CA THR A 429 -14.51 -16.47 2.12
C THR A 429 -15.18 -16.99 0.84
N PRO A 430 -14.87 -18.21 0.35
CA PRO A 430 -15.45 -18.73 -0.88
C PRO A 430 -16.97 -18.98 -0.74
N HIS A 431 -17.71 -18.75 -1.82
CA HIS A 431 -19.13 -19.07 -1.99
C HIS A 431 -19.34 -19.81 -3.34
N GLU A 432 -20.52 -20.38 -3.59
CA GLU A 432 -20.76 -21.28 -4.75
C GLU A 432 -20.40 -20.68 -6.13
N ASP A 433 -20.51 -19.35 -6.29
CA ASP A 433 -20.24 -18.64 -7.56
C ASP A 433 -18.81 -18.08 -7.65
N THR A 434 -17.90 -18.53 -6.79
CA THR A 434 -16.52 -18.01 -6.75
C THR A 434 -15.77 -18.33 -8.05
N PRO A 435 -15.14 -17.33 -8.72
CA PRO A 435 -14.35 -17.56 -9.91
C PRO A 435 -13.18 -18.52 -9.66
N ALA A 436 -13.16 -19.63 -10.40
CA ALA A 436 -12.14 -20.68 -10.27
C ALA A 436 -10.71 -20.17 -10.53
N GLU A 437 -10.54 -19.22 -11.44
CA GLU A 437 -9.23 -18.66 -11.79
C GLU A 437 -8.62 -17.87 -10.63
N THR A 438 -9.40 -16.96 -10.04
CA THR A 438 -8.99 -16.15 -8.88
C THR A 438 -8.70 -17.03 -7.68
N LEU A 439 -9.60 -17.97 -7.39
CA LEU A 439 -9.43 -18.90 -6.27
C LEU A 439 -8.20 -19.81 -6.48
N GLY A 440 -7.98 -20.30 -7.69
CA GLY A 440 -6.82 -21.13 -8.03
C GLY A 440 -5.50 -20.39 -7.88
N ARG A 441 -5.44 -19.10 -8.24
CA ARG A 441 -4.26 -18.25 -8.01
C ARG A 441 -3.95 -18.08 -6.52
N LEU A 442 -4.97 -17.80 -5.70
CA LEU A 442 -4.83 -17.69 -4.25
C LEU A 442 -4.38 -19.01 -3.61
N LEU A 443 -4.99 -20.13 -4.02
CA LEU A 443 -4.61 -21.48 -3.55
C LEU A 443 -3.17 -21.83 -3.89
N SER A 444 -2.75 -21.60 -5.14
CA SER A 444 -1.38 -21.91 -5.55
C SER A 444 -0.36 -21.05 -4.79
N MET A 445 -0.67 -19.78 -4.55
CA MET A 445 0.18 -18.92 -3.72
C MET A 445 0.25 -19.44 -2.29
N LEU A 446 -0.88 -19.86 -1.74
CA LEU A 446 -0.95 -20.40 -0.39
C LEU A 446 -0.11 -21.68 -0.25
N PHE A 447 -0.21 -22.62 -1.18
CA PHE A 447 0.61 -23.84 -1.18
C PHE A 447 2.10 -23.54 -1.28
N HIS A 448 2.48 -22.59 -2.14
CA HIS A 448 3.87 -22.10 -2.18
C HIS A 448 4.28 -21.43 -0.86
N TRP A 449 3.39 -20.65 -0.22
CA TRP A 449 3.65 -20.05 1.08
C TRP A 449 3.90 -21.10 2.18
N PHE A 450 3.18 -22.23 2.18
CA PHE A 450 3.46 -23.34 3.09
C PHE A 450 4.86 -23.92 2.89
N ASP A 451 5.28 -24.07 1.63
CA ASP A 451 6.60 -24.60 1.26
C ASP A 451 7.74 -23.68 1.72
N ILE A 452 7.70 -22.39 1.36
CA ILE A 452 8.76 -21.44 1.70
C ILE A 452 8.87 -21.16 3.20
N THR A 453 7.77 -21.33 3.95
CA THR A 453 7.76 -21.19 5.42
C THR A 453 7.98 -22.50 6.17
N SER A 454 8.17 -23.63 5.47
CA SER A 454 8.47 -24.92 6.11
C SER A 454 9.90 -25.04 6.65
N TYR A 455 10.80 -24.16 6.19
CA TYR A 455 12.23 -24.17 6.51
C TYR A 455 12.69 -23.00 7.40
N THR A 456 11.78 -22.22 7.96
CA THR A 456 12.13 -21.07 8.82
C THR A 456 12.45 -21.51 10.26
N PHE A 457 13.74 -21.53 10.61
CA PHE A 457 14.23 -21.90 11.96
C PHE A 457 14.45 -20.64 12.83
N ASP A 458 13.46 -20.19 13.60
CA ASP A 458 13.67 -19.29 14.76
C ASP A 458 12.40 -19.12 15.62
N ASP A 459 12.50 -18.61 16.86
CA ASP A 459 11.42 -18.45 17.88
C ASP A 459 10.07 -17.85 17.39
N GLN A 460 10.04 -17.17 16.23
CA GLN A 460 8.81 -16.69 15.56
C GLN A 460 8.06 -17.76 14.74
N GLU A 461 8.61 -18.96 14.63
CA GLU A 461 7.99 -20.19 14.09
C GLU A 461 6.61 -20.41 14.71
N SER A 462 6.48 -20.16 16.03
CA SER A 462 5.23 -20.27 16.77
C SER A 462 4.07 -19.42 16.22
N THR A 463 4.33 -18.25 15.64
CA THR A 463 3.26 -17.36 15.19
C THR A 463 2.80 -17.67 13.77
N ILE A 464 3.72 -17.98 12.86
CA ILE A 464 3.38 -18.40 11.49
C ILE A 464 2.71 -19.78 11.53
N GLU A 465 3.25 -20.70 12.33
CA GLU A 465 2.69 -22.04 12.49
C GLU A 465 1.29 -22.01 13.14
N ARG A 466 1.08 -21.11 14.11
CA ARG A 466 -0.26 -20.84 14.64
C ARG A 466 -1.21 -20.33 13.56
N LEU A 467 -0.78 -19.43 12.67
CA LEU A 467 -1.63 -18.97 11.57
C LEU A 467 -2.03 -20.10 10.63
N LYS A 468 -1.08 -20.98 10.29
CA LYS A 468 -1.35 -22.16 9.47
C LYS A 468 -2.41 -23.05 10.11
N THR A 469 -2.17 -23.47 11.34
CA THR A 469 -3.00 -24.45 12.05
C THR A 469 -4.37 -23.91 12.50
N GLU A 470 -4.44 -22.69 13.02
CA GLU A 470 -5.69 -22.14 13.57
C GLU A 470 -6.63 -21.55 12.49
N PHE A 471 -6.07 -21.00 11.40
CA PHE A 471 -6.85 -20.19 10.46
C PHE A 471 -6.76 -20.66 9.01
N VAL A 472 -5.58 -21.02 8.53
CA VAL A 472 -5.42 -21.35 7.10
C VAL A 472 -5.92 -22.77 6.81
N CYS A 473 -5.66 -23.75 7.67
CA CYS A 473 -6.14 -25.12 7.47
C CYS A 473 -7.66 -25.22 7.46
N SER A 474 -8.36 -24.45 8.30
CA SER A 474 -9.83 -24.39 8.29
C SER A 474 -10.34 -23.78 6.98
N TRP A 475 -9.72 -22.68 6.53
CA TRP A 475 -10.05 -22.07 5.24
C TRP A 475 -9.82 -23.02 4.05
N LEU A 476 -8.69 -23.74 4.03
CA LEU A 476 -8.40 -24.75 3.00
C LEU A 476 -9.40 -25.90 3.00
N THR A 477 -9.86 -26.33 4.18
CA THR A 477 -10.87 -27.38 4.32
C THR A 477 -12.20 -26.92 3.73
N ASP A 478 -12.62 -25.68 4.01
CA ASP A 478 -13.85 -25.10 3.46
C ASP A 478 -13.78 -24.97 1.93
N VAL A 479 -12.62 -24.55 1.40
CA VAL A 479 -12.39 -24.49 -0.06
C VAL A 479 -12.39 -25.89 -0.68
N CYS A 480 -11.75 -26.88 -0.04
CA CYS A 480 -11.73 -28.25 -0.53
C CYS A 480 -13.14 -28.85 -0.59
N ASN A 481 -13.99 -28.57 0.40
CA ASN A 481 -15.37 -29.05 0.46
C ASN A 481 -16.28 -28.39 -0.59
N SER A 482 -16.07 -27.09 -0.87
CA SER A 482 -16.92 -26.32 -1.79
C SER A 482 -16.43 -26.38 -3.25
N HIS A 483 -15.12 -26.34 -3.48
CA HIS A 483 -14.47 -26.20 -4.79
C HIS A 483 -13.39 -27.26 -5.02
N PHE A 484 -13.70 -28.53 -4.71
CA PHE A 484 -12.78 -29.67 -4.86
C PHE A 484 -12.03 -29.71 -6.20
N PRO A 485 -12.67 -29.52 -7.39
CA PRO A 485 -11.97 -29.59 -8.67
C PRO A 485 -10.87 -28.52 -8.82
N VAL A 486 -11.12 -27.30 -8.34
CA VAL A 486 -10.14 -26.20 -8.37
C VAL A 486 -8.99 -26.53 -7.43
N PHE A 487 -9.31 -26.98 -6.21
CA PHE A 487 -8.33 -27.36 -5.20
C PHE A 487 -7.34 -28.41 -5.72
N VAL A 488 -7.84 -29.54 -6.23
CA VAL A 488 -6.96 -30.61 -6.73
C VAL A 488 -6.21 -30.22 -7.98
N SER A 489 -6.79 -29.36 -8.84
CA SER A 489 -6.11 -28.88 -10.05
C SER A 489 -4.83 -28.09 -9.75
N CYS A 490 -4.79 -27.37 -8.63
CA CYS A 490 -3.63 -26.62 -8.16
C CYS A 490 -2.50 -27.52 -7.60
N LEU A 491 -2.79 -28.78 -7.26
CA LEU A 491 -1.82 -29.75 -6.74
C LEU A 491 -1.23 -30.68 -7.81
N LEU A 492 -1.68 -30.55 -9.06
CA LEU A 492 -1.20 -31.36 -10.18
C LEU A 492 0.23 -30.95 -10.58
N PRO A 493 1.02 -31.87 -11.18
CA PRO A 493 2.38 -31.57 -11.67
C PRO A 493 2.40 -30.47 -12.73
N HIS A 494 1.33 -30.39 -13.53
CA HIS A 494 1.12 -29.38 -14.56
C HIS A 494 -0.18 -28.63 -14.29
N PRO A 495 -0.18 -27.65 -13.38
CA PRO A 495 -1.40 -26.94 -13.00
C PRO A 495 -1.94 -26.09 -14.17
N PRO A 496 -3.24 -25.71 -14.14
CA PRO A 496 -3.83 -24.77 -15.09
C PRO A 496 -3.10 -23.41 -15.12
N GLU A 497 -3.20 -22.68 -16.23
CA GLU A 497 -2.47 -21.41 -16.45
C GLU A 497 -2.69 -20.39 -15.34
N TYR A 498 -3.92 -20.21 -14.85
CA TYR A 498 -4.24 -19.31 -13.74
C TYR A 498 -3.60 -19.71 -12.39
N ALA A 499 -3.24 -20.99 -12.23
CA ALA A 499 -2.59 -21.53 -11.04
C ALA A 499 -1.08 -21.69 -11.22
N ARG A 500 -0.55 -21.44 -12.44
CA ARG A 500 0.88 -21.24 -12.66
C ARG A 500 1.19 -19.84 -12.21
N VAL A 501 1.30 -19.65 -10.90
CA VAL A 501 1.64 -18.35 -10.35
C VAL A 501 3.00 -17.94 -10.95
N GLU A 502 3.00 -16.93 -11.82
CA GLU A 502 4.19 -16.35 -12.49
C GLU A 502 5.29 -15.93 -11.51
N VAL A 503 4.93 -15.81 -10.23
CA VAL A 503 5.80 -15.42 -9.11
C VAL A 503 6.98 -16.36 -8.93
N THR A 504 6.87 -17.64 -9.29
CA THR A 504 8.04 -18.51 -9.16
C THR A 504 9.15 -18.14 -10.13
N GLY A 505 8.90 -17.34 -11.18
CA GLY A 505 9.90 -17.03 -12.22
C GLY A 505 10.44 -18.26 -12.97
N GLU A 506 10.12 -19.46 -12.50
CA GLU A 506 10.64 -20.75 -12.93
C GLU A 506 9.96 -21.20 -14.21
N TRP A 507 8.66 -20.91 -14.40
CA TRP A 507 7.93 -21.39 -15.59
C TRP A 507 8.35 -20.70 -16.90
N ASP A 508 8.98 -19.51 -16.80
CA ASP A 508 9.47 -18.72 -17.94
C ASP A 508 11.01 -18.65 -18.04
N THR A 509 11.76 -19.24 -17.10
CA THR A 509 13.24 -19.29 -17.14
C THR A 509 13.78 -20.70 -17.35
N LEU A 510 15.07 -20.77 -17.70
CA LEU A 510 15.87 -21.93 -18.14
C LEU A 510 16.02 -23.07 -17.10
N VAL A 511 14.97 -23.41 -16.35
CA VAL A 511 14.95 -24.44 -15.32
C VAL A 511 14.61 -25.79 -15.94
N SER A 512 15.28 -26.87 -15.50
CA SER A 512 15.00 -28.21 -16.01
C SER A 512 13.61 -28.69 -15.56
N ARG A 513 12.93 -29.48 -16.40
CA ARG A 513 11.64 -30.11 -16.03
C ARG A 513 11.72 -30.93 -14.74
N THR A 514 12.90 -31.49 -14.45
CA THR A 514 13.18 -32.23 -13.22
C THR A 514 13.11 -31.34 -11.98
N SER A 515 13.69 -30.12 -12.02
CA SER A 515 13.59 -29.18 -10.90
C SER A 515 12.14 -28.76 -10.66
N HIS A 516 11.40 -28.43 -11.73
CA HIS A 516 9.98 -28.10 -11.61
C HIS A 516 9.15 -29.16 -10.89
N LEU A 517 9.36 -30.43 -11.25
CA LEU A 517 8.67 -31.54 -10.59
C LEU A 517 9.13 -31.72 -9.15
N LYS A 518 10.43 -31.56 -8.87
CA LYS A 518 10.98 -31.61 -7.51
C LYS A 518 10.36 -30.53 -6.61
N ASP A 519 10.30 -29.29 -7.09
CA ASP A 519 9.77 -28.14 -6.34
C ASP A 519 8.26 -28.23 -6.16
N GLY A 520 7.53 -28.78 -7.14
CA GLY A 520 6.11 -29.07 -6.99
C GLY A 520 5.82 -30.21 -6.00
N LEU A 521 6.68 -31.23 -5.93
CA LEU A 521 6.57 -32.26 -4.88
C LEU A 521 6.88 -31.72 -3.50
N ASN A 522 7.91 -30.87 -3.36
CA ASN A 522 8.20 -30.22 -2.08
C ASN A 522 7.00 -29.42 -1.59
N ARG A 523 6.35 -28.66 -2.48
CA ARG A 523 5.08 -27.97 -2.19
C ARG A 523 3.95 -28.91 -1.78
N LEU A 524 3.79 -30.06 -2.45
CA LEU A 524 2.80 -31.05 -2.02
C LEU A 524 3.13 -31.60 -0.63
N PHE A 525 4.41 -31.80 -0.33
CA PHE A 525 4.89 -32.40 0.91
C PHE A 525 4.81 -31.43 2.09
N SER A 526 4.98 -30.13 1.86
CA SER A 526 4.85 -29.11 2.90
C SER A 526 3.42 -29.03 3.47
N LEU A 527 2.42 -29.56 2.76
CA LEU A 527 1.02 -29.63 3.20
C LEU A 527 0.71 -30.86 4.07
N VAL A 528 1.56 -31.89 4.03
CA VAL A 528 1.33 -33.18 4.70
C VAL A 528 1.25 -33.06 6.22
N PRO A 529 2.15 -32.32 6.92
CA PRO A 529 2.09 -32.18 8.38
C PRO A 529 0.77 -31.60 8.91
N TYR A 530 0.00 -30.95 8.04
CA TYR A 530 -1.23 -30.24 8.36
C TYR A 530 -2.50 -31.03 8.05
N GLU A 531 -2.37 -32.30 7.65
CA GLU A 531 -3.49 -33.19 7.29
C GLU A 531 -4.38 -32.64 6.15
N ILE A 532 -3.85 -31.72 5.34
CA ILE A 532 -4.55 -31.14 4.19
C ILE A 532 -4.72 -32.18 3.07
N ILE A 533 -3.74 -33.06 2.91
CA ILE A 533 -3.75 -34.11 1.89
C ILE A 533 -4.50 -35.33 2.42
N SER A 534 -5.78 -35.43 2.06
CA SER A 534 -6.62 -36.60 2.38
C SER A 534 -6.33 -37.79 1.44
N PRO A 535 -6.75 -39.01 1.79
CA PRO A 535 -6.63 -40.17 0.90
C PRO A 535 -7.30 -39.96 -0.47
N ASP A 536 -8.44 -39.26 -0.50
CA ASP A 536 -9.17 -38.98 -1.75
C ASP A 536 -8.39 -38.01 -2.65
N ILE A 537 -7.75 -36.99 -2.05
CA ILE A 537 -6.86 -36.06 -2.78
C ILE A 537 -5.63 -36.81 -3.29
N TRP A 538 -5.03 -37.63 -2.44
CA TRP A 538 -3.84 -38.43 -2.77
C TRP A 538 -4.09 -39.37 -3.94
N ASP A 539 -5.21 -40.10 -3.90
CA ASP A 539 -5.60 -41.04 -4.95
C ASP A 539 -5.90 -40.36 -6.29
N PHE A 540 -6.29 -39.08 -6.26
CA PHE A 540 -6.50 -38.28 -7.46
C PHE A 540 -5.19 -37.68 -8.02
N VAL A 541 -4.36 -37.11 -7.14
CA VAL A 541 -3.20 -36.29 -7.53
C VAL A 541 -1.97 -37.16 -7.85
N MET A 542 -1.65 -38.16 -7.02
CA MET A 542 -0.42 -38.97 -7.16
C MET A 542 -0.28 -39.71 -8.50
N PRO A 543 -1.34 -40.26 -9.13
CA PRO A 543 -1.26 -40.86 -10.46
C PRO A 543 -0.69 -39.92 -11.53
N HIS A 544 -1.07 -38.65 -11.47
CA HIS A 544 -0.61 -37.63 -12.42
C HIS A 544 0.87 -37.31 -12.19
N TRP A 545 1.31 -37.24 -10.93
CA TRP A 545 2.72 -37.06 -10.57
C TRP A 545 3.60 -38.21 -11.09
N MET A 546 3.18 -39.46 -10.89
CA MET A 546 3.93 -40.63 -11.40
C MET A 546 4.03 -40.61 -12.93
N GLU A 547 2.95 -40.22 -13.62
CA GLU A 547 2.94 -40.11 -15.07
C GLU A 547 3.85 -38.99 -15.58
N ALA A 548 3.86 -37.83 -14.92
CA ALA A 548 4.76 -36.74 -15.25
C ALA A 548 6.23 -37.14 -15.01
N MET A 549 6.55 -37.82 -13.91
CA MET A 549 7.92 -38.31 -13.65
C MET A 549 8.44 -39.25 -14.73
N VAL A 550 7.60 -40.17 -15.22
CA VAL A 550 7.99 -41.13 -16.27
C VAL A 550 8.19 -40.44 -17.63
N ASN A 551 7.36 -39.43 -17.94
CA ASN A 551 7.35 -38.80 -19.26
C ASN A 551 8.29 -37.60 -19.37
N ASP A 552 8.48 -36.84 -18.30
CA ASP A 552 9.17 -35.53 -18.32
C ASP A 552 10.58 -35.54 -17.73
N VAL A 553 10.95 -36.57 -16.95
CA VAL A 553 12.27 -36.65 -16.28
C VAL A 553 13.21 -37.59 -17.03
N PRO A 554 14.40 -37.13 -17.46
CA PRO A 554 15.42 -38.00 -18.05
C PRO A 554 15.90 -39.06 -17.05
N GLU A 555 16.19 -40.28 -17.52
CA GLU A 555 16.63 -41.40 -16.65
C GLU A 555 17.84 -41.06 -15.77
N LYS A 556 18.74 -40.19 -16.24
CA LYS A 556 19.94 -39.76 -15.50
C LYS A 556 19.62 -38.88 -14.29
N GLU A 557 18.50 -38.17 -14.32
CA GLU A 557 18.08 -37.20 -13.31
C GLU A 557 17.05 -37.77 -12.31
N LEU A 558 16.49 -38.96 -12.58
CA LEU A 558 15.55 -39.65 -11.67
C LEU A 558 16.08 -39.84 -10.25
N SER A 559 17.40 -39.95 -10.10
CA SER A 559 18.04 -40.09 -8.79
C SER A 559 17.83 -38.88 -7.86
N GLU A 560 17.52 -37.70 -8.41
CA GLU A 560 17.25 -36.48 -7.65
C GLU A 560 15.89 -36.54 -6.92
N LEU A 561 14.91 -37.22 -7.51
CA LEU A 561 13.57 -37.41 -6.93
C LEU A 561 13.53 -38.56 -5.92
N ARG A 562 14.52 -39.46 -5.95
CA ARG A 562 14.57 -40.67 -5.13
C ARG A 562 14.40 -40.37 -3.64
N ASN A 563 15.15 -39.41 -3.11
CA ASN A 563 15.13 -39.11 -1.67
C ASN A 563 13.78 -38.58 -1.20
N LEU A 564 13.07 -37.83 -2.05
CA LEU A 564 11.75 -37.28 -1.77
C LEU A 564 10.69 -38.39 -1.80
N LEU A 565 10.68 -39.18 -2.88
CA LEU A 565 9.73 -40.28 -3.05
C LEU A 565 9.91 -41.37 -2.00
N SER A 566 11.16 -41.74 -1.67
CA SER A 566 11.45 -42.74 -0.65
C SER A 566 10.98 -42.33 0.75
N LYS A 567 10.87 -41.04 1.05
CA LYS A 567 10.33 -40.58 2.35
C LYS A 567 8.81 -40.67 2.42
N ILE A 568 8.11 -40.28 1.35
CA ILE A 568 6.65 -40.19 1.38
C ILE A 568 5.95 -41.52 1.08
N LEU A 569 6.56 -42.35 0.22
CA LEU A 569 6.04 -43.66 -0.14
C LEU A 569 6.52 -44.78 0.80
N ASP A 570 7.15 -44.43 1.93
CA ASP A 570 7.57 -45.40 2.95
C ASP A 570 6.34 -45.86 3.76
N PRO A 571 5.94 -47.14 3.72
CA PRO A 571 4.73 -47.62 4.40
C PRO A 571 4.78 -47.50 5.93
N ASP A 572 5.98 -47.47 6.51
CA ASP A 572 6.20 -47.51 7.95
C ASP A 572 6.53 -46.11 8.52
N MET A 573 7.14 -45.25 7.70
CA MET A 573 7.63 -43.93 8.11
C MET A 573 7.02 -42.76 7.32
N SER A 574 5.99 -43.00 6.49
CA SER A 574 5.35 -41.93 5.71
C SER A 574 4.77 -40.84 6.62
N PRO A 575 5.07 -39.56 6.34
CA PRO A 575 4.48 -38.45 7.08
C PRO A 575 2.97 -38.30 6.85
N LEU A 576 2.39 -38.99 5.85
CA LEU A 576 0.94 -38.99 5.59
C LEU A 576 0.13 -39.76 6.65
N GLY A 577 0.77 -40.63 7.43
CA GLY A 577 0.06 -41.47 8.41
C GLY A 577 -0.93 -42.48 7.80
N PHE A 578 -0.86 -42.70 6.48
CA PHE A 578 -1.69 -43.68 5.77
C PHE A 578 -1.18 -45.10 6.02
N ASP A 579 -2.11 -46.05 6.14
CA ASP A 579 -1.74 -47.45 6.05
C ASP A 579 -1.29 -47.80 4.62
N ALA A 580 -0.54 -48.90 4.47
CA ALA A 580 -0.02 -49.32 3.17
C ALA A 580 -1.13 -49.52 2.11
N ASN A 581 -2.35 -49.87 2.52
CA ASN A 581 -3.46 -50.06 1.59
C ASN A 581 -3.95 -48.73 1.02
N LYS A 582 -4.09 -47.70 1.86
CA LYS A 582 -4.48 -46.34 1.47
C LYS A 582 -3.37 -45.65 0.68
N LEU A 583 -2.11 -45.81 1.10
CA LEU A 583 -0.96 -45.16 0.44
C LEU A 583 -0.81 -45.58 -1.03
N TYR A 584 -1.05 -46.86 -1.34
CA TYR A 584 -0.96 -47.42 -2.69
C TYR A 584 -2.33 -47.69 -3.34
N ASN A 585 -3.42 -47.14 -2.81
CA ASN A 585 -4.75 -47.39 -3.36
C ASN A 585 -4.87 -46.87 -4.80
N PHE A 586 -4.27 -45.71 -5.11
CA PHE A 586 -4.16 -45.18 -6.46
C PHE A 586 -3.54 -46.15 -7.47
N VAL A 587 -2.56 -46.95 -7.04
CA VAL A 587 -1.95 -48.01 -7.86
C VAL A 587 -2.97 -49.12 -8.09
N ALA A 588 -3.63 -49.59 -7.03
CA ALA A 588 -4.67 -50.62 -7.13
C ALA A 588 -5.86 -50.21 -8.02
N ILE A 589 -6.23 -48.93 -8.00
CA ILE A 589 -7.24 -48.34 -8.90
C ILE A 589 -6.73 -48.36 -10.33
N ARG A 590 -5.50 -47.92 -10.60
CA ARG A 590 -4.91 -47.98 -11.95
C ARG A 590 -4.77 -49.41 -12.47
N PHE A 591 -4.45 -50.40 -11.65
CA PHE A 591 -4.44 -51.80 -12.09
C PHE A 591 -5.83 -52.32 -12.47
N LYS A 592 -6.90 -51.77 -11.88
CA LYS A 592 -8.29 -52.18 -12.13
C LYS A 592 -8.97 -51.25 -13.15
N LYS A 593 -9.24 -51.77 -14.35
CA LYS A 593 -10.00 -51.10 -15.44
C LYS A 593 -9.23 -50.03 -16.25
N THR A 594 -7.91 -50.13 -16.37
CA THR A 594 -7.13 -49.28 -17.30
C THR A 594 -6.45 -50.11 -18.40
N SER A 595 -5.87 -49.44 -19.41
CA SER A 595 -5.19 -50.11 -20.54
C SER A 595 -3.88 -50.77 -20.12
N ALA A 596 -3.41 -51.78 -20.86
CA ALA A 596 -2.16 -52.49 -20.56
C ALA A 596 -0.94 -51.56 -20.40
N LYS A 597 -0.88 -50.46 -21.18
CA LYS A 597 0.18 -49.46 -21.07
C LYS A 597 0.14 -48.69 -19.74
N VAL A 598 -1.06 -48.44 -19.22
CA VAL A 598 -1.26 -47.76 -17.93
C VAL A 598 -1.00 -48.72 -16.76
N GLN A 599 -1.28 -50.02 -16.94
CA GLN A 599 -0.92 -51.06 -15.98
C GLN A 599 0.60 -51.32 -15.90
N GLU A 600 1.33 -51.16 -17.01
CA GLU A 600 2.79 -51.28 -17.05
C GLU A 600 3.50 -50.07 -16.41
N GLN A 601 2.85 -48.90 -16.43
CA GLN A 601 3.33 -47.67 -15.78
C GLN A 601 3.09 -47.63 -14.26
N ALA A 602 2.03 -48.30 -13.78
CA ALA A 602 1.63 -48.36 -12.37
C ALA A 602 2.41 -49.44 -11.62
#